data_AF-A0A395LM73-F1
#
_entry.id   AF-A0A395LM73-F1
#
_cell.length_a   1.000
_cell.length_b   1.000
_cell.length_c   1.000
_cell.angle_alpha   90.00
_cell.angle_beta   90.00
_cell.angle_gamma   90.00
#
_symmetry.space_group_name_H-M   'P 1'
#
loop_
_entity.id
_entity.type
_entity.pdbx_description
1 polymer ?
#
loop_
_entity_poly.entity_id
_entity_poly.type
_entity_poly.pdbx_seq_one_letter_code
_entity_poly.pdbx_strand_id
1 'polypeptide(L)'
;MPTAKAIAIHVLVQLPKNLIDGENPDTLLKYARGFVETVFGSHAIFADRVDRDEKGRTNVDLFVTPKYLKRTKHTEKLAVSMTRDLKAVADKYGRKQHKWDTGRALQDALYDYLKNTVGLEGVKRGEPKKFAGSDWETAEQLRMEELAEKERQIEAELRRARAAAAKAEHDGILLEQSRAEAERIVLEADERARIAMQEQERTNHEVEDIKAALKRQEDELAKRTAEVAENGRKALVDAEASRQNRIATEAALAEATAHREARQADRETDAQKRALHQKQLALVARASDDANGLDLRIASNTFTMSSSKMTEDEKVTQATKWPDYIIAIARTIATTLQKLRDMAASLAQRELVMAKRDAALDKREAELKHNQATYAADRAEHEKRLVQFNVRTSRLTEAEKAAEKAAAKVAAEAQKKLQDAEFDAFVTKAEREEQNKWFTAMQALEALSEEVSVSPNGRISVTPNAERALPAAVADLLKKEPPEWATWLVGQRHDLAAAKRKADESTQAADAAAQELAAMIEQAGPLLTPAKKPIVSEAQQVLARHGFPPPDFGV
;
A
#
# COMPACT_ATOMS: atom_id res chain seq x y z
N MET A 1 22.04 5.93 52.41
CA MET A 1 20.71 6.04 51.80
C MET A 1 19.74 6.53 52.86
N PRO A 2 18.94 7.58 52.63
CA PRO A 2 17.91 7.97 53.58
C PRO A 2 16.88 6.84 53.66
N THR A 3 16.84 6.15 54.80
CA THR A 3 15.88 5.10 55.16
C THR A 3 14.56 5.76 55.52
N ALA A 4 13.92 6.43 54.56
CA ALA A 4 12.58 6.95 54.75
C ALA A 4 11.63 5.76 54.98
N LYS A 5 11.27 5.51 56.25
CA LYS A 5 10.18 4.59 56.60
C LYS A 5 8.92 5.23 56.02
N ALA A 6 8.45 4.74 54.87
CA ALA A 6 7.22 5.25 54.26
C ALA A 6 6.07 5.15 55.28
N ILE A 7 5.44 6.31 55.58
CA ILE A 7 4.38 6.46 56.58
C ILE A 7 2.99 6.45 55.90
N ALA A 8 2.96 6.59 54.58
CA ALA A 8 1.75 6.65 53.78
C ALA A 8 1.92 5.87 52.46
N ILE A 9 0.79 5.42 51.92
CA ILE A 9 0.61 4.85 50.59
C ILE A 9 -0.13 5.88 49.75
N HIS A 10 0.42 6.20 48.59
CA HIS A 10 -0.29 6.92 47.55
C HIS A 10 -1.00 5.89 46.66
N VAL A 11 -2.32 5.93 46.66
CA VAL A 11 -3.19 5.04 45.89
C VAL A 11 -3.80 5.86 44.77
N LEU A 12 -3.37 5.60 43.54
CA LEU A 12 -4.00 6.14 42.34
C LEU A 12 -5.12 5.19 41.90
N VAL A 13 -6.36 5.67 41.94
CA VAL A 13 -7.54 4.92 41.48
C VAL A 13 -8.02 5.54 40.18
N GLN A 14 -7.94 4.78 39.09
CA GLN A 14 -8.51 5.16 37.80
C GLN A 14 -9.86 4.47 37.61
N LEU A 15 -10.94 5.27 37.59
CA LEU A 15 -12.29 4.78 37.40
C LEU A 15 -12.63 4.64 35.89
N PRO A 16 -13.56 3.73 35.51
CA PRO A 16 -13.90 3.45 34.12
C PRO A 16 -14.57 4.65 33.43
N LYS A 17 -13.89 5.23 32.43
CA LYS A 17 -14.28 6.47 31.73
C LYS A 17 -15.66 6.44 31.08
N ASN A 18 -16.15 5.27 30.67
CA ASN A 18 -17.41 5.12 29.94
C ASN A 18 -18.59 4.74 30.85
N LEU A 19 -18.34 4.43 32.12
CA LEU A 19 -19.36 3.90 33.04
C LEU A 19 -19.67 4.87 34.19
N ILE A 20 -18.72 5.74 34.52
CA ILE A 20 -18.86 6.74 35.58
C ILE A 20 -18.65 8.11 34.96
N ASP A 21 -19.55 9.03 35.26
CA ASP A 21 -19.42 10.42 34.85
C ASP A 21 -18.16 11.05 35.48
N GLY A 22 -17.18 11.35 34.64
CA GLY A 22 -15.92 11.97 35.05
C GLY A 22 -16.07 13.46 35.42
N GLU A 23 -17.19 14.10 35.12
CA GLU A 23 -17.40 15.52 35.43
C GLU A 23 -17.79 15.76 36.90
N ASN A 24 -18.36 14.74 37.57
CA ASN A 24 -18.79 14.83 38.96
C ASN A 24 -17.70 14.34 39.95
N PRO A 25 -16.94 15.27 40.58
CA PRO A 25 -15.81 14.91 41.44
C PRO A 25 -16.26 14.20 42.73
N ASP A 26 -17.44 14.53 43.26
CA ASP A 26 -17.96 13.95 44.49
C ASP A 26 -18.28 12.46 44.29
N THR A 27 -18.83 12.10 43.13
CA THR A 27 -19.08 10.69 42.78
C THR A 27 -17.78 9.91 42.65
N LEU A 28 -16.76 10.49 41.99
CA LEU A 28 -15.45 9.85 41.84
C LEU A 28 -14.78 9.62 43.21
N LEU A 29 -14.75 10.65 44.06
CA LEU A 29 -14.19 10.56 45.42
C LEU A 29 -14.95 9.55 46.27
N LYS A 30 -16.30 9.56 46.21
CA LYS A 30 -17.13 8.61 46.96
C LYS A 30 -16.79 7.16 46.63
N TYR A 31 -16.66 6.81 45.35
CA TYR A 31 -16.35 5.45 44.95
C TYR A 31 -14.91 5.06 45.28
N ALA A 32 -13.95 5.96 45.04
CA ALA A 32 -12.55 5.68 45.32
C ALA A 32 -12.28 5.55 46.83
N ARG A 33 -12.87 6.45 47.65
CA ARG A 33 -12.85 6.35 49.11
C ARG A 33 -13.50 5.05 49.57
N GLY A 34 -14.72 4.77 49.15
CA GLY A 34 -15.43 3.57 49.58
C GLY A 34 -14.64 2.29 49.30
N PHE A 35 -13.97 2.19 48.15
CA PHE A 35 -13.03 1.10 47.89
C PHE A 35 -11.88 1.05 48.91
N VAL A 36 -11.16 2.15 49.09
CA VAL A 36 -10.00 2.22 49.99
C VAL A 36 -10.40 1.94 51.44
N GLU A 37 -11.57 2.40 51.88
CA GLU A 37 -12.13 2.11 53.21
C GLU A 37 -12.46 0.63 53.39
N THR A 38 -12.94 -0.06 52.35
CA THR A 38 -13.17 -1.52 52.43
C THR A 38 -11.88 -2.32 52.61
N VAL A 39 -10.75 -1.77 52.15
CA VAL A 39 -9.44 -2.44 52.22
C VAL A 39 -8.67 -2.06 53.48
N PHE A 40 -8.58 -0.77 53.80
CA PHE A 40 -7.69 -0.24 54.84
C PHE A 40 -8.44 0.32 56.06
N GLY A 41 -9.77 0.38 56.00
CA GLY A 41 -10.63 0.96 57.04
C GLY A 41 -10.90 2.46 56.85
N SER A 42 -11.98 2.94 57.46
CA SER A 42 -12.48 4.32 57.33
C SER A 42 -11.51 5.40 57.81
N HIS A 43 -10.62 5.09 58.76
CA HIS A 43 -9.67 6.05 59.33
C HIS A 43 -8.29 6.06 58.66
N ALA A 44 -8.15 5.34 57.55
CA ALA A 44 -6.89 5.20 56.85
C ALA A 44 -6.61 6.37 55.88
N ILE A 45 -7.64 6.97 55.28
CA ILE A 45 -7.49 8.08 54.33
C ILE A 45 -7.26 9.38 55.12
N PHE A 46 -6.17 10.11 54.83
CA PHE A 46 -5.92 11.41 55.45
C PHE A 46 -5.96 12.59 54.47
N ALA A 47 -5.81 12.31 53.18
CA ALA A 47 -6.01 13.28 52.11
C ALA A 47 -6.42 12.55 50.84
N ASP A 48 -7.16 13.23 49.98
CA ASP A 48 -7.54 12.77 48.66
C ASP A 48 -7.82 13.96 47.74
N ARG A 49 -7.74 13.73 46.43
CA ARG A 49 -8.02 14.74 45.41
C ARG A 49 -8.41 14.05 44.10
N VAL A 50 -9.22 14.75 43.31
CA VAL A 50 -9.47 14.38 41.91
C VAL A 50 -8.43 15.06 41.05
N ASP A 51 -7.73 14.27 40.24
CA ASP A 51 -6.66 14.75 39.38
C ASP A 51 -7.26 15.25 38.06
N ARG A 52 -7.32 16.58 37.86
CA ARG A 52 -8.06 17.23 36.75
C ARG A 52 -7.16 17.84 35.67
N ASP A 53 -5.87 18.00 35.94
CA ASP A 53 -4.90 18.60 35.02
C ASP A 53 -4.33 17.58 34.02
N GLU A 54 -4.43 16.28 34.28
CA GLU A 54 -4.07 15.22 33.35
C GLU A 54 -5.21 14.83 32.38
N LYS A 55 -4.88 14.20 31.24
CA LYS A 55 -5.87 13.68 30.26
C LYS A 55 -6.88 12.66 30.89
N GLY A 56 -6.69 12.26 32.14
CA GLY A 56 -7.54 11.32 32.87
C GLY A 56 -8.58 12.01 33.75
N ARG A 57 -9.79 12.26 33.22
CA ARG A 57 -10.92 12.85 33.99
C ARG A 57 -11.48 11.95 35.11
N THR A 58 -11.02 10.71 35.21
CA THR A 58 -11.52 9.71 36.16
C THR A 58 -10.46 9.23 37.15
N ASN A 59 -9.34 9.97 37.25
CA ASN A 59 -8.24 9.66 38.16
C ASN A 59 -8.48 10.30 39.53
N VAL A 60 -8.29 9.51 40.59
CA VAL A 60 -8.40 9.96 41.97
C VAL A 60 -7.15 9.54 42.73
N ASP A 61 -6.49 10.51 43.36
CA ASP A 61 -5.37 10.28 44.26
C ASP A 61 -5.88 10.16 45.69
N LEU A 62 -5.55 9.07 46.38
CA LEU A 62 -5.79 8.90 47.80
C LEU A 62 -4.48 8.70 48.55
N PHE A 63 -4.31 9.42 49.65
CA PHE A 63 -3.18 9.28 50.55
C PHE A 63 -3.64 8.56 51.82
N VAL A 64 -3.09 7.37 52.01
CA VAL A 64 -3.60 6.37 52.96
C VAL A 64 -2.53 6.01 53.97
N THR A 65 -2.87 5.99 55.24
CA THR A 65 -2.06 5.49 56.35
C THR A 65 -2.83 4.36 57.03
N PRO A 66 -2.61 3.09 56.65
CA PRO A 66 -3.35 1.97 57.23
C PRO A 66 -3.03 1.81 58.72
N LYS A 67 -4.03 2.08 59.55
CA LYS A 67 -3.94 2.07 61.01
C LYS A 67 -4.54 0.79 61.56
N TYR A 68 -3.93 0.26 62.61
CA TYR A 68 -4.44 -0.91 63.30
C TYR A 68 -4.12 -0.92 64.78
N LEU A 69 -4.97 -1.59 65.56
CA LEU A 69 -4.73 -1.82 66.97
C LEU A 69 -3.75 -2.98 67.12
N LYS A 70 -2.51 -2.68 67.52
CA LYS A 70 -1.52 -3.68 67.89
C LYS A 70 -1.72 -4.04 69.35
N ARG A 71 -2.38 -5.17 69.57
CA ARG A 71 -2.55 -5.75 70.91
C ARG A 71 -1.32 -6.56 71.28
N THR A 72 -0.66 -6.16 72.36
CA THR A 72 0.37 -6.96 73.04
C THR A 72 -0.22 -7.54 74.33
N LYS A 73 0.52 -8.41 75.03
CA LYS A 73 0.07 -9.05 76.28
C LYS A 73 -0.42 -8.05 77.34
N HIS A 74 0.09 -6.82 77.33
CA HIS A 74 -0.15 -5.82 78.39
C HIS A 74 -0.64 -4.45 77.89
N THR A 75 -0.70 -4.21 76.58
CA THR A 75 -1.08 -2.89 76.05
C THR A 75 -1.64 -3.00 74.64
N GLU A 76 -2.66 -2.21 74.36
CA GLU A 76 -3.18 -1.97 73.03
C GLU A 76 -2.71 -0.59 72.56
N LYS A 77 -2.03 -0.52 71.41
CA LYS A 77 -1.54 0.73 70.82
C LYS A 77 -1.97 0.82 69.36
N LEU A 78 -2.39 2.01 68.94
CA LEU A 78 -2.59 2.30 67.52
C LEU A 78 -1.23 2.29 66.82
N ALA A 79 -1.09 1.42 65.82
CA ALA A 79 0.10 1.24 65.02
C ALA A 79 -0.25 1.42 63.54
N VAL A 80 0.77 1.65 62.71
CA VAL A 80 0.63 1.82 61.26
C VAL A 80 1.38 0.69 60.57
N SER A 81 0.76 0.03 59.60
CA SER A 81 1.41 -1.01 58.79
C SER A 81 1.00 -0.93 57.33
N MET A 82 1.98 -0.71 56.44
CA MET A 82 1.76 -0.65 55.00
C MET A 82 1.44 -2.00 54.36
N THR A 83 1.71 -3.12 55.06
CA THR A 83 1.64 -4.47 54.46
C THR A 83 0.56 -5.35 55.06
N ARG A 84 0.06 -5.04 56.25
CA ARG A 84 -0.88 -5.91 56.97
C ARG A 84 -2.18 -6.11 56.18
N ASP A 85 -2.84 -5.00 55.84
CA ASP A 85 -4.14 -5.05 55.18
C ASP A 85 -4.01 -5.54 53.73
N LEU A 86 -2.90 -5.22 53.06
CA LEU A 86 -2.58 -5.78 51.74
C LEU A 86 -2.44 -7.30 51.75
N LYS A 87 -1.81 -7.87 52.79
CA LYS A 87 -1.71 -9.32 52.97
C LYS A 87 -3.07 -9.95 53.25
N ALA A 88 -3.89 -9.30 54.08
CA ALA A 88 -5.26 -9.76 54.34
C ALA A 88 -6.12 -9.79 53.07
N VAL A 89 -5.98 -8.79 52.18
CA VAL A 89 -6.62 -8.80 50.86
C VAL A 89 -6.07 -9.92 49.99
N ALA A 90 -4.76 -10.15 49.95
CA ALA A 90 -4.20 -11.29 49.21
C ALA A 90 -4.75 -12.64 49.68
N ASP A 91 -4.83 -12.85 51.00
CA ASP A 91 -5.38 -14.07 51.58
C ASP A 91 -6.86 -14.27 51.21
N LYS A 92 -7.67 -13.19 51.26
CA LYS A 92 -9.09 -13.21 50.85
C LYS A 92 -9.29 -13.72 49.41
N TYR A 93 -8.38 -13.38 48.52
CA TYR A 93 -8.40 -13.76 47.11
C TYR A 93 -7.57 -15.02 46.79
N GLY A 94 -7.11 -15.75 47.82
CA GLY A 94 -6.33 -16.98 47.64
C GLY A 94 -4.96 -16.76 46.97
N ARG A 95 -4.40 -15.55 47.09
CA ARG A 95 -3.09 -15.19 46.50
C ARG A 95 -1.99 -15.27 47.56
N LYS A 96 -0.74 -15.47 47.13
CA LYS A 96 0.40 -15.54 48.06
C LYS A 96 0.66 -14.16 48.67
N GLN A 97 1.19 -14.11 49.89
CA GLN A 97 1.57 -12.86 50.58
C GLN A 97 2.87 -12.24 50.03
N HIS A 98 3.03 -12.23 48.71
CA HIS A 98 4.15 -11.62 47.99
C HIS A 98 3.73 -10.26 47.40
N LYS A 99 4.66 -9.31 47.29
CA LYS A 99 4.38 -7.92 46.83
C LYS A 99 3.58 -7.87 45.52
N TRP A 100 3.93 -8.70 44.55
CA TRP A 100 3.22 -8.77 43.25
C TRP A 100 1.78 -9.28 43.39
N ASP A 101 1.58 -10.28 44.23
CA ASP A 101 0.28 -10.91 44.43
C ASP A 101 -0.67 -10.02 45.25
N THR A 102 -0.13 -9.23 46.19
CA THR A 102 -0.92 -8.19 46.88
C THR A 102 -1.46 -7.13 45.91
N GLY A 103 -0.68 -6.75 44.89
CA GLY A 103 -1.15 -5.82 43.85
C GLY A 103 -2.23 -6.42 42.96
N ARG A 104 -2.11 -7.72 42.62
CA ARG A 104 -3.16 -8.43 41.86
C ARG A 104 -4.44 -8.58 42.67
N ALA A 105 -4.32 -8.87 43.96
CA ALA A 105 -5.46 -8.97 44.87
C ALA A 105 -6.19 -7.63 45.03
N LEU A 106 -5.45 -6.51 45.08
CA LEU A 106 -6.05 -5.17 45.07
C LEU A 106 -6.84 -4.89 43.79
N GLN A 107 -6.35 -5.31 42.63
CA GLN A 107 -7.09 -5.17 41.36
C GLN A 107 -8.36 -6.02 41.36
N ASP A 108 -8.33 -7.22 41.93
CA ASP A 108 -9.51 -8.08 42.09
C ASP A 108 -10.52 -7.44 43.04
N ALA A 109 -10.04 -6.92 44.18
CA ALA A 109 -10.85 -6.24 45.17
C ALA A 109 -11.54 -4.99 44.60
N LEU A 110 -10.83 -4.21 43.77
CA LEU A 110 -11.42 -3.05 43.11
C LEU A 110 -12.50 -3.46 42.12
N TYR A 111 -12.24 -4.50 41.31
CA TYR A 111 -13.22 -5.04 40.39
C TYR A 111 -14.49 -5.52 41.11
N ASP A 112 -14.33 -6.32 42.17
CA ASP A 112 -15.46 -6.81 42.96
C ASP A 112 -16.21 -5.68 43.67
N TYR A 113 -15.52 -4.66 44.16
CA TYR A 113 -16.15 -3.49 44.77
C TYR A 113 -17.00 -2.73 43.75
N LEU A 114 -16.42 -2.40 42.59
CA LEU A 114 -17.15 -1.68 41.53
C LEU A 114 -18.34 -2.48 40.98
N LYS A 115 -18.19 -3.80 40.85
CA LYS A 115 -19.25 -4.68 40.36
C LYS A 115 -20.33 -4.93 41.41
N ASN A 116 -19.95 -5.41 42.58
CA ASN A 116 -20.89 -5.95 43.57
C ASN A 116 -21.39 -4.90 44.56
N THR A 117 -20.56 -3.90 44.90
CA THR A 117 -20.93 -2.86 45.89
C THR A 117 -21.48 -1.61 45.22
N VAL A 118 -20.85 -1.16 44.12
CA VAL A 118 -21.33 0.01 43.37
C VAL A 118 -22.42 -0.37 42.37
N GLY A 119 -22.45 -1.61 41.90
CA GLY A 119 -23.48 -2.10 40.96
C GLY A 119 -23.23 -1.66 39.51
N LEU A 120 -21.98 -1.40 39.12
CA LEU A 120 -21.65 -0.97 37.76
C LEU A 120 -21.65 -2.17 36.81
N GLU A 121 -22.70 -2.28 36.01
CA GLU A 121 -22.78 -3.27 34.94
C GLU A 121 -21.76 -2.97 33.83
N GLY A 122 -21.07 -4.02 33.36
CA GLY A 122 -20.08 -3.90 32.29
C GLY A 122 -18.65 -3.52 32.73
N VAL A 123 -18.40 -3.33 34.03
CA VAL A 123 -17.01 -3.21 34.53
C VAL A 123 -16.24 -4.48 34.20
N LYS A 124 -15.01 -4.31 33.69
CA LYS A 124 -14.08 -5.39 33.43
C LYS A 124 -12.84 -5.20 34.27
N ARG A 125 -12.30 -6.31 34.78
CA ARG A 125 -11.00 -6.34 35.40
C ARG A 125 -9.94 -6.02 34.35
N GLY A 126 -8.95 -5.20 34.70
CA GLY A 126 -7.80 -4.93 33.85
C GLY A 126 -7.05 -6.22 33.48
N GLU A 127 -6.49 -6.25 32.27
CA GLU A 127 -5.74 -7.40 31.79
C GLU A 127 -4.50 -7.66 32.66
N PRO A 128 -4.14 -8.94 32.89
CA PRO A 128 -2.89 -9.27 33.57
C PRO A 128 -1.69 -8.70 32.80
N LYS A 129 -0.71 -8.16 33.53
CA LYS A 129 0.57 -7.74 32.93
C LYS A 129 1.22 -8.91 32.18
N LYS A 130 1.66 -8.64 30.94
CA LYS A 130 2.30 -9.65 30.07
C LYS A 130 3.70 -10.04 30.55
N PHE A 131 4.44 -9.11 31.17
CA PHE A 131 5.80 -9.34 31.64
C PHE A 131 5.99 -8.92 33.10
N ALA A 132 6.93 -9.57 33.79
CA ALA A 132 7.33 -9.20 35.14
C ALA A 132 8.28 -8.00 35.08
N GLY A 133 7.81 -6.83 35.49
CA GLY A 133 8.61 -5.59 35.45
C GLY A 133 7.78 -4.33 35.71
N SER A 134 8.48 -3.20 35.81
CA SER A 134 7.84 -1.88 35.84
C SER A 134 7.34 -1.54 34.44
N ASP A 135 6.12 -1.95 34.13
CA ASP A 135 5.35 -1.54 32.94
C ASP A 135 4.79 -0.10 33.10
N TRP A 136 5.47 0.72 33.89
CA TRP A 136 5.10 2.11 34.12
C TRP A 136 5.93 2.96 33.19
N GLU A 137 5.32 3.32 32.07
CA GLU A 137 5.83 4.36 31.20
C GLU A 137 5.46 5.71 31.80
N THR A 138 6.44 6.60 31.85
CA THR A 138 6.18 7.99 32.23
C THR A 138 5.28 8.63 31.16
N ALA A 139 4.46 9.61 31.56
CA ALA A 139 3.57 10.30 30.63
C ALA A 139 4.30 10.93 29.43
N GLU A 140 5.58 11.28 29.60
CA GLU A 140 6.45 11.80 28.53
C GLU A 140 6.84 10.72 27.52
N GLN A 141 7.15 9.50 27.99
CA GLN A 141 7.50 8.36 27.12
C GLN A 141 6.32 7.94 26.25
N LEU A 142 5.14 7.82 26.85
CA LEU A 142 3.92 7.43 26.14
C LEU A 142 3.54 8.50 25.09
N ARG A 143 3.77 9.79 25.40
CA ARG A 143 3.56 10.89 24.45
C ARG A 143 4.59 10.89 23.30
N MET A 144 5.83 10.52 23.57
CA MET A 144 6.87 10.38 22.55
C MET A 144 6.55 9.23 21.58
N GLU A 145 6.03 8.11 22.08
CA GLU A 145 5.62 6.99 21.21
C GLU A 145 4.40 7.36 20.36
N GLU A 146 3.37 7.99 20.95
CA GLU A 146 2.21 8.51 20.20
C GLU A 146 2.64 9.50 19.10
N LEU A 147 3.61 10.38 19.39
CA LEU A 147 4.15 11.32 18.41
C LEU A 147 4.95 10.60 17.32
N ALA A 148 5.80 9.65 17.68
CA ALA A 148 6.57 8.88 16.73
C ALA A 148 5.67 8.03 15.80
N GLU A 149 4.57 7.47 16.31
CA GLU A 149 3.58 6.78 15.47
C GLU A 149 2.88 7.73 14.50
N LYS A 150 2.47 8.92 14.97
CA LYS A 150 1.88 9.94 14.10
C LYS A 150 2.85 10.44 13.06
N GLU A 151 4.12 10.65 13.41
CA GLU A 151 5.16 11.03 12.47
C GLU A 151 5.36 9.95 11.40
N ARG A 152 5.40 8.66 11.78
CA ARG A 152 5.47 7.55 10.81
C ARG A 152 4.25 7.51 9.89
N GLN A 153 3.05 7.80 10.40
CA GLN A 153 1.83 7.86 9.59
C GLN A 153 1.88 9.01 8.59
N ILE A 154 2.28 10.20 9.05
CA ILE A 154 2.44 11.39 8.21
C ILE A 154 3.51 11.15 7.15
N GLU A 155 4.66 10.58 7.51
CA GLU A 155 5.74 10.27 6.56
C GLU A 155 5.30 9.24 5.51
N ALA A 156 4.54 8.21 5.91
CA ALA A 156 3.97 7.22 5.01
C ALA A 156 2.96 7.85 4.03
N GLU A 157 2.09 8.74 4.50
CA GLU A 157 1.18 9.50 3.63
C GLU A 157 1.94 10.41 2.68
N LEU A 158 2.94 11.14 3.17
CA LEU A 158 3.77 12.03 2.36
C LEU A 158 4.50 11.25 1.25
N ARG A 159 5.00 10.06 1.57
CA ARG A 159 5.65 9.16 0.60
C ARG A 159 4.68 8.67 -0.47
N ARG A 160 3.44 8.32 -0.08
CA ARG A 160 2.39 7.94 -1.06
C ARG A 160 2.01 9.11 -1.95
N ALA A 161 1.85 10.31 -1.39
CA ALA A 161 1.55 11.52 -2.15
C ALA A 161 2.67 11.86 -3.16
N ARG A 162 3.94 11.77 -2.74
CA ARG A 162 5.10 11.98 -3.64
C ARG A 162 5.16 10.95 -4.77
N ALA A 163 4.89 9.67 -4.47
CA ALA A 163 4.88 8.62 -5.50
C ALA A 163 3.75 8.83 -6.52
N ALA A 164 2.58 9.29 -6.08
CA ALA A 164 1.46 9.63 -6.96
C ALA A 164 1.78 10.84 -7.85
N ALA A 165 2.40 11.88 -7.29
CA ALA A 165 2.83 13.06 -8.05
C ALA A 165 3.89 12.71 -9.11
N ALA A 166 4.89 11.91 -8.76
CA ALA A 166 5.92 11.47 -9.72
C ALA A 166 5.33 10.61 -10.85
N LYS A 167 4.32 9.79 -10.57
CA LYS A 167 3.60 9.04 -11.60
C LYS A 167 2.82 9.96 -12.53
N ALA A 168 2.14 10.97 -12.00
CA ALA A 168 1.42 11.95 -12.79
C ALA A 168 2.35 12.78 -13.69
N GLU A 169 3.54 13.17 -13.21
CA GLU A 169 4.56 13.84 -14.04
C GLU A 169 5.05 12.93 -15.16
N HIS A 170 5.38 11.67 -14.86
CA HIS A 170 5.82 10.71 -15.87
C HIS A 170 4.76 10.46 -16.94
N ASP A 171 3.50 10.31 -16.54
CA ASP A 171 2.37 10.14 -17.46
C ASP A 171 2.16 11.40 -18.32
N GLY A 172 2.37 12.59 -17.75
CA GLY A 172 2.35 13.86 -18.48
C GLY A 172 3.43 13.95 -19.55
N ILE A 173 4.67 13.58 -19.21
CA ILE A 173 5.81 13.56 -20.16
C ILE A 173 5.53 12.56 -21.30
N LEU A 174 4.99 11.38 -20.99
CA LEU A 174 4.66 10.37 -22.01
C LEU A 174 3.58 10.89 -22.97
N LEU A 175 2.59 11.61 -22.45
CA LEU A 175 1.51 12.19 -23.26
C LEU A 175 2.03 13.29 -24.18
N GLU A 176 2.95 14.12 -23.70
CA GLU A 176 3.63 15.14 -24.51
C GLU A 176 4.51 14.53 -25.59
N GLN A 177 5.27 13.46 -25.29
CA GLN A 177 6.04 12.70 -26.28
C GLN A 177 5.16 12.10 -27.37
N SER A 178 4.02 11.49 -27.00
CA SER A 178 3.07 10.93 -27.98
C SER A 178 2.43 12.00 -28.86
N ARG A 179 2.18 13.21 -28.34
CA ARG A 179 1.72 14.35 -29.14
C ARG A 179 2.79 14.82 -30.12
N ALA A 180 4.03 14.96 -29.67
CA ALA A 180 5.14 15.34 -30.53
C ALA A 180 5.40 14.31 -31.64
N GLU A 181 5.28 13.01 -31.35
CA GLU A 181 5.36 11.96 -32.37
C GLU A 181 4.20 12.01 -33.37
N ALA A 182 2.97 12.24 -32.89
CA ALA A 182 1.81 12.41 -33.77
C ALA A 182 1.97 13.61 -34.70
N GLU A 183 2.48 14.75 -34.21
CA GLU A 183 2.78 15.93 -35.02
C GLU A 183 3.86 15.65 -36.07
N ARG A 184 4.92 14.89 -35.71
CA ARG A 184 5.94 14.46 -36.68
C ARG A 184 5.36 13.57 -37.78
N ILE A 185 4.48 12.64 -37.43
CA ILE A 185 3.82 11.77 -38.42
C ILE A 185 2.95 12.59 -39.38
N VAL A 186 2.24 13.61 -38.88
CA VAL A 186 1.43 14.51 -39.72
C VAL A 186 2.32 15.33 -40.66
N LEU A 187 3.42 15.90 -40.15
CA LEU A 187 4.38 16.66 -40.98
C LEU A 187 5.05 15.78 -42.05
N GLU A 188 5.47 14.56 -41.69
CA GLU A 188 6.06 13.61 -42.66
C GLU A 188 5.04 13.17 -43.71
N ALA A 189 3.75 13.03 -43.35
CA ALA A 189 2.69 12.72 -44.30
C ALA A 189 2.43 13.88 -45.27
N ASP A 190 2.46 15.12 -44.79
CA ASP A 190 2.27 16.33 -45.62
C ASP A 190 3.46 16.54 -46.58
N GLU A 191 4.68 16.29 -46.10
CA GLU A 191 5.89 16.36 -46.93
C GLU A 191 5.90 15.28 -48.01
N ARG A 192 5.47 14.05 -47.70
CA ARG A 192 5.27 12.98 -48.70
C ARG A 192 4.20 13.33 -49.73
N ALA A 193 3.09 13.95 -49.31
CA ALA A 193 2.04 14.39 -50.23
C ALA A 193 2.55 15.48 -51.18
N ARG A 194 3.36 16.42 -50.66
CA ARG A 194 3.96 17.49 -51.47
C ARG A 194 5.01 16.96 -52.46
N ILE A 195 5.84 16.01 -52.06
CA ILE A 195 6.81 15.35 -52.97
C ILE A 195 6.06 14.58 -54.07
N ALA A 196 5.00 13.85 -53.73
CA ALA A 196 4.19 13.13 -54.71
C ALA A 196 3.52 14.07 -55.72
N MET A 197 3.01 15.23 -55.28
CA MET A 197 2.48 16.26 -56.19
C MET A 197 3.57 16.83 -57.13
N GLN A 198 4.78 17.08 -56.62
CA GLN A 198 5.89 17.57 -57.45
C GLN A 198 6.37 16.53 -58.47
N GLU A 199 6.38 15.24 -58.12
CA GLU A 199 6.69 14.16 -59.07
C GLU A 199 5.59 14.03 -60.15
N GLN A 200 4.33 14.24 -59.78
CA GLN A 200 3.22 14.26 -60.73
C GLN A 200 3.29 15.48 -61.67
N GLU A 201 3.72 16.64 -61.19
CA GLU A 201 3.95 17.83 -62.04
C GLU A 201 5.16 17.63 -62.97
N ARG A 202 6.25 17.02 -62.49
CA ARG A 202 7.42 16.69 -63.31
C ARG A 202 7.08 15.71 -64.42
N THR A 203 6.35 14.63 -64.11
CA THR A 203 5.92 13.66 -65.12
C THR A 203 4.98 14.29 -66.15
N ASN A 204 4.10 15.21 -65.74
CA ASN A 204 3.27 15.98 -66.67
C ASN A 204 4.10 16.91 -67.57
N HIS A 205 5.14 17.58 -67.04
CA HIS A 205 6.06 18.40 -67.84
C HIS A 205 6.91 17.55 -68.79
N GLU A 206 7.41 16.40 -68.36
CA GLU A 206 8.16 15.47 -69.22
C GLU A 206 7.29 14.96 -70.39
N VAL A 207 6.01 14.67 -70.14
CA VAL A 207 5.07 14.27 -71.21
C VAL A 207 4.84 15.40 -72.22
N GLU A 208 4.72 16.65 -71.76
CA GLU A 208 4.56 17.81 -72.65
C GLU A 208 5.86 18.14 -73.43
N ASP A 209 7.03 17.99 -72.80
CA ASP A 209 8.33 18.14 -73.45
C ASP A 209 8.57 17.05 -74.50
N ILE A 210 8.17 15.80 -74.22
CA ILE A 210 8.21 14.69 -75.18
C ILE A 210 7.28 14.97 -76.37
N LYS A 211 6.05 15.48 -76.14
CA LYS A 211 5.15 15.89 -77.23
C LYS A 211 5.73 17.02 -78.07
N ALA A 212 6.37 18.02 -77.44
CA ALA A 212 7.03 19.12 -78.13
C ALA A 212 8.25 18.65 -78.93
N ALA A 213 9.03 17.70 -78.40
CA ALA A 213 10.18 17.10 -79.08
C ALA A 213 9.75 16.25 -80.29
N LEU A 214 8.68 15.47 -80.17
CA LEU A 214 8.09 14.71 -81.29
C LEU A 214 7.65 15.64 -82.43
N LYS A 215 6.97 16.75 -82.10
CA LYS A 215 6.57 17.75 -83.08
C LYS A 215 7.77 18.41 -83.78
N ARG A 216 8.84 18.71 -83.04
CA ARG A 216 10.09 19.23 -83.62
C ARG A 216 10.78 18.22 -84.54
N GLN A 217 10.75 16.93 -84.21
CA GLN A 217 11.29 15.88 -85.10
C GLN A 217 10.48 15.73 -86.39
N GLU A 218 9.15 15.86 -86.34
CA GLU A 218 8.30 15.88 -87.54
C GLU A 218 8.63 17.10 -88.44
N ASP A 219 8.80 18.28 -87.84
CA ASP A 219 9.20 19.50 -88.57
C ASP A 219 10.64 19.41 -89.14
N GLU A 220 11.56 18.75 -88.44
CA GLU A 220 12.95 18.59 -88.87
C GLU A 220 13.11 17.53 -89.98
N LEU A 221 12.31 16.46 -89.94
CA LEU A 221 12.23 15.48 -91.04
C LEU A 221 11.64 16.10 -92.32
N ALA A 222 10.68 17.02 -92.18
CA ALA A 222 10.16 17.79 -93.30
C ALA A 222 11.20 18.77 -93.90
N LYS A 223 12.11 19.32 -93.10
CA LYS A 223 13.23 20.16 -93.59
C LYS A 223 14.36 19.35 -94.21
N ARG A 224 14.77 18.22 -93.62
CA ARG A 224 15.87 17.40 -94.14
C ARG A 224 15.54 16.73 -95.47
N THR A 225 14.26 16.45 -95.75
CA THR A 225 13.81 15.99 -97.07
C THR A 225 13.91 17.06 -98.16
N ALA A 226 13.93 18.35 -97.80
CA ALA A 226 14.14 19.46 -98.72
C ALA A 226 15.64 19.78 -98.95
N GLU A 227 16.49 19.72 -97.92
CA GLU A 227 17.94 20.03 -98.03
C GLU A 227 18.75 18.95 -98.78
N VAL A 228 18.36 17.67 -98.68
CA VAL A 228 19.02 16.58 -99.43
C VAL A 228 18.82 16.73 -100.94
N ALA A 229 17.76 17.40 -101.39
CA ALA A 229 17.54 17.72 -102.80
C ALA A 229 18.44 18.87 -103.32
N GLU A 230 18.93 19.76 -102.45
CA GLU A 230 19.75 20.92 -102.83
C GLU A 230 21.26 20.63 -102.80
N ASN A 231 21.72 19.86 -101.82
CA ASN A 231 23.15 19.55 -101.63
C ASN A 231 23.73 18.57 -102.67
N GLY A 232 22.88 17.84 -103.40
CA GLY A 232 23.30 17.03 -104.55
C GLY A 232 23.81 17.85 -105.75
N ARG A 233 23.49 19.15 -105.83
CA ARG A 233 23.90 20.02 -106.96
C ARG A 233 25.23 20.75 -106.77
N LYS A 234 25.72 20.92 -105.52
CA LYS A 234 26.94 21.71 -105.21
C LYS A 234 28.22 20.87 -105.11
N ALA A 235 28.12 19.56 -104.91
CA ALA A 235 29.27 18.66 -104.76
C ALA A 235 30.02 18.31 -106.07
N LEU A 236 29.53 18.75 -107.24
CA LEU A 236 30.15 18.48 -108.55
C LEU A 236 31.12 19.57 -109.04
N VAL A 237 31.24 20.71 -108.34
CA VAL A 237 32.03 21.88 -108.82
C VAL A 237 33.37 22.06 -108.09
N ASP A 238 33.54 21.52 -106.87
CA ASP A 238 34.74 21.78 -106.05
C ASP A 238 35.89 20.76 -106.21
N ALA A 239 35.78 19.82 -107.16
CA ALA A 239 36.82 18.83 -107.44
C ALA A 239 37.99 19.39 -108.29
N GLU A 240 37.87 20.59 -108.87
CA GLU A 240 38.81 21.10 -109.89
C GLU A 240 39.87 22.11 -109.37
N ALA A 241 39.73 22.63 -108.14
CA ALA A 241 40.62 23.69 -107.61
C ALA A 241 41.93 23.21 -106.95
N SER A 242 42.08 21.92 -106.65
CA SER A 242 43.25 21.41 -105.90
C SER A 242 44.50 21.11 -106.74
N ARG A 243 44.49 21.40 -108.05
CA ARG A 243 45.57 21.03 -108.99
C ARG A 243 46.65 22.11 -109.19
N GLN A 244 46.44 23.35 -108.76
CA GLN A 244 47.36 24.47 -109.09
C GLN A 244 48.45 24.80 -108.04
N ASN A 245 48.37 24.27 -106.81
CA ASN A 245 49.33 24.63 -105.74
C ASN A 245 50.62 23.78 -105.67
N ARG A 246 50.91 22.94 -106.68
CA ARG A 246 52.13 22.09 -106.71
C ARG A 246 53.30 22.65 -107.52
N ILE A 247 53.19 23.82 -108.15
CA ILE A 247 54.20 24.34 -109.11
C ILE A 247 55.14 25.42 -108.51
N ALA A 248 54.94 25.87 -107.27
CA ALA A 248 55.68 27.01 -106.70
C ALA A 248 56.94 26.65 -105.85
N THR A 249 57.30 25.38 -105.70
CA THR A 249 58.30 24.94 -104.69
C THR A 249 59.67 24.53 -105.20
N GLU A 250 60.01 24.76 -106.47
CA GLU A 250 61.30 24.31 -107.05
C GLU A 250 62.29 25.43 -107.42
N ALA A 251 61.95 26.71 -107.23
CA ALA A 251 62.85 27.83 -107.57
C ALA A 251 63.77 28.31 -106.41
N ALA A 252 63.63 27.78 -105.19
CA ALA A 252 64.36 28.26 -104.01
C ALA A 252 65.66 27.48 -103.69
N LEU A 253 66.02 26.47 -104.49
CA LEU A 253 67.11 25.53 -104.13
C LEU A 253 68.51 25.90 -104.67
N ALA A 254 68.64 26.96 -105.47
CA ALA A 254 69.90 27.31 -106.15
C ALA A 254 70.72 28.44 -105.51
N GLU A 255 70.16 29.21 -104.56
CA GLU A 255 70.87 30.31 -103.87
C GLU A 255 71.58 29.85 -102.58
N ALA A 256 71.39 28.58 -102.18
CA ALA A 256 71.82 28.04 -100.89
C ALA A 256 73.28 27.55 -100.82
N THR A 257 74.03 27.55 -101.93
CA THR A 257 75.37 26.95 -102.01
C THR A 257 76.52 27.93 -101.78
N ALA A 258 76.35 29.24 -102.02
CA ALA A 258 77.39 30.26 -101.80
C ALA A 258 77.47 30.75 -100.33
N HIS A 259 76.43 30.54 -99.52
CA HIS A 259 76.45 30.86 -98.07
C HIS A 259 77.12 29.77 -97.20
N ARG A 260 77.64 28.67 -97.77
CA ARG A 260 78.12 27.52 -96.99
C ARG A 260 79.51 27.72 -96.35
N GLU A 261 80.36 28.58 -96.89
CA GLU A 261 81.77 28.68 -96.47
C GLU A 261 82.00 29.77 -95.39
N ALA A 262 81.24 30.86 -95.39
CA ALA A 262 81.22 31.82 -94.27
C ALA A 262 80.57 31.25 -92.99
N ARG A 263 79.66 30.27 -93.12
CA ARG A 263 79.01 29.57 -91.99
C ARG A 263 79.96 28.64 -91.24
N GLN A 264 81.17 28.33 -91.73
CA GLN A 264 82.01 27.31 -91.12
C GLN A 264 82.74 27.79 -89.85
N ALA A 265 83.09 29.07 -89.76
CA ALA A 265 83.65 29.66 -88.53
C ALA A 265 82.55 29.96 -87.48
N ASP A 266 81.37 30.41 -87.92
CA ASP A 266 80.20 30.55 -87.05
C ASP A 266 79.74 29.19 -86.48
N ARG A 267 79.86 28.11 -87.26
CA ARG A 267 79.52 26.74 -86.81
C ARG A 267 80.36 26.25 -85.65
N GLU A 268 81.63 26.65 -85.53
CA GLU A 268 82.51 26.21 -84.44
C GLU A 268 82.18 26.94 -83.13
N THR A 269 81.95 28.26 -83.20
CA THR A 269 81.50 29.03 -82.04
C THR A 269 80.08 28.63 -81.60
N ASP A 270 79.19 28.34 -82.55
CA ASP A 270 77.86 27.80 -82.26
C ASP A 270 77.89 26.33 -81.83
N ALA A 271 78.89 25.54 -82.22
CA ALA A 271 79.07 24.17 -81.71
C ALA A 271 79.47 24.18 -80.23
N GLN A 272 80.38 25.07 -79.83
CA GLN A 272 80.76 25.24 -78.43
C GLN A 272 79.59 25.73 -77.57
N LYS A 273 78.82 26.72 -78.05
CA LYS A 273 77.59 27.17 -77.38
C LYS A 273 76.56 26.05 -77.29
N ARG A 274 76.33 25.28 -78.36
CA ARG A 274 75.41 24.13 -78.35
C ARG A 274 75.84 23.06 -77.36
N ALA A 275 77.13 22.73 -77.28
CA ALA A 275 77.63 21.76 -76.31
C ALA A 275 77.40 22.23 -74.86
N LEU A 276 77.62 23.51 -74.58
CA LEU A 276 77.31 24.09 -73.26
C LEU A 276 75.79 24.07 -72.97
N HIS A 277 74.97 24.48 -73.92
CA HIS A 277 73.50 24.48 -73.77
C HIS A 277 72.94 23.07 -73.61
N GLN A 278 73.52 22.07 -74.27
CA GLN A 278 73.18 20.66 -74.08
C GLN A 278 73.50 20.19 -72.66
N LYS A 279 74.66 20.56 -72.10
CA LYS A 279 75.00 20.27 -70.70
C LYS A 279 74.03 20.96 -69.73
N GLN A 280 73.66 22.22 -69.99
CA GLN A 280 72.68 22.96 -69.19
C GLN A 280 71.28 22.31 -69.25
N LEU A 281 70.82 21.88 -70.43
CA LEU A 281 69.55 21.16 -70.60
C LEU A 281 69.57 19.79 -69.93
N ALA A 282 70.68 19.05 -70.02
CA ALA A 282 70.85 17.78 -69.33
C ALA A 282 70.77 17.94 -67.81
N LEU A 283 71.36 19.01 -67.27
CA LEU A 283 71.27 19.34 -65.85
C LEU A 283 69.82 19.67 -65.43
N VAL A 284 69.06 20.43 -66.24
CA VAL A 284 67.64 20.69 -65.99
C VAL A 284 66.81 19.42 -66.05
N ALA A 285 67.06 18.54 -67.03
CA ALA A 285 66.37 17.27 -67.15
C ALA A 285 66.62 16.38 -65.92
N ARG A 286 67.87 16.27 -65.46
CA ARG A 286 68.19 15.52 -64.23
C ARG A 286 67.55 16.15 -62.99
N ALA A 287 67.53 17.47 -62.91
CA ALA A 287 66.92 18.19 -61.79
C ALA A 287 65.38 18.18 -61.82
N SER A 288 64.78 17.81 -62.95
CA SER A 288 63.33 17.66 -63.06
C SER A 288 62.79 16.39 -62.40
N ASP A 289 63.68 15.46 -62.06
CA ASP A 289 63.37 14.25 -61.32
C ASP A 289 63.80 14.42 -59.85
N ASP A 290 62.81 14.50 -58.97
CA ASP A 290 62.98 14.71 -57.53
C ASP A 290 63.80 13.59 -56.87
N ALA A 291 63.84 12.38 -57.45
CA ALA A 291 64.66 11.28 -56.94
C ALA A 291 66.16 11.58 -57.00
N ASN A 292 66.59 12.48 -57.90
CA ASN A 292 68.00 12.87 -58.03
C ASN A 292 68.44 13.87 -56.95
N GLY A 293 67.52 14.41 -56.15
CA GLY A 293 67.82 15.29 -55.01
C GLY A 293 68.43 16.65 -55.39
N LEU A 294 68.29 17.06 -56.66
CA LEU A 294 68.72 18.37 -57.14
C LEU A 294 67.68 19.46 -56.88
N ASP A 295 66.48 19.12 -56.41
CA ASP A 295 65.44 20.05 -55.93
C ASP A 295 65.25 21.28 -56.83
N LEU A 296 64.81 21.06 -58.07
CA LEU A 296 64.48 22.17 -58.96
C LEU A 296 63.28 22.96 -58.37
N ARG A 297 63.55 24.22 -58.00
CA ARG A 297 62.58 25.14 -57.39
C ARG A 297 62.58 26.49 -58.09
N ILE A 298 61.46 27.19 -58.00
CA ILE A 298 61.32 28.56 -58.51
C ILE A 298 61.96 29.51 -57.50
N ALA A 299 62.77 30.46 -57.99
CA ALA A 299 63.31 31.54 -57.18
C ALA A 299 63.11 32.88 -57.89
N SER A 300 62.04 33.60 -57.52
CA SER A 300 61.67 34.88 -58.13
C SER A 300 61.59 34.83 -59.66
N ASN A 301 62.61 35.36 -60.38
CA ASN A 301 62.67 35.39 -61.84
C ASN A 301 63.62 34.33 -62.45
N THR A 302 64.20 33.48 -61.62
CA THR A 302 65.13 32.39 -62.01
C THR A 302 64.67 31.07 -61.40
N PHE A 303 65.49 30.03 -61.50
CA PHE A 303 65.31 28.76 -60.81
C PHE A 303 66.51 28.50 -59.91
N THR A 304 66.31 27.73 -58.85
CA THR A 304 67.38 27.22 -57.98
C THR A 304 67.38 25.71 -58.04
N MET A 305 68.57 25.13 -57.91
CA MET A 305 68.79 23.70 -57.74
C MET A 305 69.76 23.51 -56.60
N SER A 306 69.58 22.45 -55.81
CA SER A 306 70.48 22.04 -54.75
C SER A 306 71.82 21.58 -55.33
N SER A 307 72.89 22.28 -54.98
CA SER A 307 74.26 21.94 -55.40
C SER A 307 74.87 20.77 -54.64
N SER A 308 74.20 20.26 -53.58
CA SER A 308 74.72 19.18 -52.73
C SER A 308 74.77 17.81 -53.42
N LYS A 309 74.01 17.63 -54.52
CA LYS A 309 73.97 16.40 -55.33
C LYS A 309 74.52 16.58 -56.75
N MET A 310 75.07 17.77 -57.05
CA MET A 310 75.70 18.07 -58.33
C MET A 310 77.13 17.53 -58.37
N THR A 311 77.54 17.00 -59.52
CA THR A 311 78.96 16.74 -59.81
C THR A 311 79.71 18.06 -60.01
N GLU A 312 81.04 18.04 -59.94
CA GLU A 312 81.84 19.27 -60.15
C GLU A 312 81.61 19.87 -61.55
N ASP A 313 81.46 19.04 -62.58
CA ASP A 313 81.12 19.49 -63.94
C ASP A 313 79.75 20.17 -64.01
N GLU A 314 78.77 19.67 -63.25
CA GLU A 314 77.43 20.26 -63.16
C GLU A 314 77.44 21.58 -62.40
N LYS A 315 78.24 21.71 -61.33
CA LYS A 315 78.42 22.98 -60.60
C LYS A 315 79.04 24.04 -61.51
N VAL A 316 80.06 23.67 -62.29
CA VAL A 316 80.66 24.56 -63.31
C VAL A 316 79.62 24.94 -64.35
N THR A 317 78.85 23.97 -64.86
CA THR A 317 77.78 24.22 -65.84
C THR A 317 76.70 25.15 -65.27
N GLN A 318 76.32 24.97 -64.00
CA GLN A 318 75.35 25.82 -63.30
C GLN A 318 75.86 27.25 -63.13
N ALA A 319 77.16 27.43 -62.85
CA ALA A 319 77.78 28.74 -62.66
C ALA A 319 77.95 29.55 -63.97
N THR A 320 77.96 28.90 -65.14
CA THR A 320 78.01 29.60 -66.43
C THR A 320 76.70 30.35 -66.71
N LYS A 321 76.76 31.46 -67.47
CA LYS A 321 75.55 32.23 -67.82
C LYS A 321 74.61 31.37 -68.68
N TRP A 322 73.36 31.24 -68.23
CA TRP A 322 72.33 30.48 -68.92
C TRP A 322 71.64 31.36 -69.98
N PRO A 323 71.34 30.84 -71.17
CA PRO A 323 70.45 31.50 -72.13
C PRO A 323 69.04 31.66 -71.57
N ASP A 324 68.38 32.77 -71.90
CA ASP A 324 67.04 33.10 -71.39
C ASP A 324 66.01 32.02 -71.71
N TYR A 325 66.14 31.33 -72.86
CA TYR A 325 65.23 30.25 -73.24
C TYR A 325 65.39 29.00 -72.35
N ILE A 326 66.61 28.67 -71.90
CA ILE A 326 66.83 27.54 -70.99
C ILE A 326 66.31 27.89 -69.59
N ILE A 327 66.48 29.15 -69.15
CA ILE A 327 65.88 29.65 -67.90
C ILE A 327 64.35 29.54 -67.97
N ALA A 328 63.73 29.92 -69.09
CA ALA A 328 62.28 29.80 -69.28
C ALA A 328 61.79 28.34 -69.23
N ILE A 329 62.51 27.41 -69.88
CA ILE A 329 62.22 25.97 -69.82
C ILE A 329 62.34 25.46 -68.37
N ALA A 330 63.45 25.75 -67.70
CA ALA A 330 63.69 25.32 -66.32
C ALA A 330 62.64 25.86 -65.35
N ARG A 331 62.21 27.12 -65.51
CA ARG A 331 61.12 27.72 -64.72
C ARG A 331 59.77 27.04 -64.96
N THR A 332 59.45 26.73 -66.21
CA THR A 332 58.19 26.04 -66.55
C THR A 332 58.15 24.68 -65.88
N ILE A 333 59.25 23.91 -66.00
CA ILE A 333 59.41 22.60 -65.36
C ILE A 333 59.34 22.72 -63.83
N ALA A 334 60.06 23.68 -63.23
CA ALA A 334 60.01 23.94 -61.79
C ALA A 334 58.59 24.27 -61.31
N THR A 335 57.83 25.02 -62.10
CA THR A 335 56.43 25.38 -61.81
C THR A 335 55.51 24.19 -61.88
N THR A 336 55.65 23.35 -62.91
CA THR A 336 54.87 22.12 -63.02
C THR A 336 55.19 21.14 -61.91
N LEU A 337 56.47 20.98 -61.54
CA LEU A 337 56.88 20.11 -60.43
C LEU A 337 56.38 20.62 -59.09
N GLN A 338 56.44 21.93 -58.84
CA GLN A 338 55.88 22.50 -57.62
C GLN A 338 54.37 22.23 -57.52
N LYS A 339 53.61 22.43 -58.61
CA LYS A 339 52.18 22.08 -58.65
C LYS A 339 51.94 20.59 -58.40
N LEU A 340 52.75 19.71 -58.96
CA LEU A 340 52.65 18.26 -58.73
C LEU A 340 52.97 17.88 -57.27
N ARG A 341 53.99 18.50 -56.66
CA ARG A 341 54.31 18.32 -55.23
C ARG A 341 53.17 18.80 -54.33
N ASP A 342 52.60 19.96 -54.63
CA ASP A 342 51.46 20.51 -53.89
C ASP A 342 50.22 19.61 -54.02
N MET A 343 49.96 19.08 -55.22
CA MET A 343 48.90 18.09 -55.45
C MET A 343 49.14 16.79 -54.68
N ALA A 344 50.36 16.23 -54.73
CA ALA A 344 50.72 15.02 -54.01
C ALA A 344 50.58 15.19 -52.48
N ALA A 345 51.04 16.34 -51.95
CA ALA A 345 50.84 16.68 -50.54
C ALA A 345 49.35 16.80 -50.18
N SER A 346 48.53 17.39 -51.06
CA SER A 346 47.08 17.49 -50.85
C SER A 346 46.39 16.12 -50.86
N LEU A 347 46.84 15.19 -51.71
CA LEU A 347 46.31 13.82 -51.76
C LEU A 347 46.68 13.05 -50.49
N ALA A 348 47.94 13.10 -50.06
CA ALA A 348 48.38 12.48 -48.81
C ALA A 348 47.59 13.01 -47.59
N GLN A 349 47.30 14.32 -47.55
CA GLN A 349 46.45 14.90 -46.49
C GLN A 349 45.00 14.38 -46.57
N ARG A 350 44.43 14.24 -47.78
CA ARG A 350 43.09 13.67 -47.96
C ARG A 350 43.03 12.20 -47.52
N GLU A 351 44.04 11.40 -47.88
CA GLU A 351 44.14 10.00 -47.46
C GLU A 351 44.23 9.88 -45.94
N LEU A 352 45.00 10.74 -45.27
CA LEU A 352 45.07 10.78 -43.81
C LEU A 352 43.71 11.14 -43.18
N VAL A 353 42.97 12.09 -43.77
CA VAL A 353 41.63 12.46 -43.30
C VAL A 353 40.64 11.30 -43.49
N MET A 354 40.68 10.60 -44.62
CA MET A 354 39.84 9.43 -44.88
C MET A 354 40.15 8.29 -43.91
N ALA A 355 41.43 7.97 -43.71
CA ALA A 355 41.85 6.94 -42.75
C ALA A 355 41.39 7.26 -41.31
N LYS A 356 41.44 8.54 -40.90
CA LYS A 356 40.91 8.98 -39.60
C LYS A 356 39.38 8.83 -39.52
N ARG A 357 38.67 9.10 -40.62
CA ARG A 357 37.21 8.95 -40.70
C ARG A 357 36.80 7.48 -40.62
N ASP A 358 37.50 6.60 -41.33
CA ASP A 358 37.23 5.16 -41.33
C ASP A 358 37.45 4.58 -39.92
N ALA A 359 38.57 4.92 -39.26
CA ALA A 359 38.81 4.53 -37.88
C ALA A 359 37.74 5.03 -36.89
N ALA A 360 37.17 6.23 -37.13
CA ALA A 360 36.07 6.76 -36.31
C ALA A 360 34.74 6.04 -36.58
N LEU A 361 34.49 5.62 -37.82
CA LEU A 361 33.32 4.81 -38.18
C LEU A 361 33.39 3.42 -37.56
N ASP A 362 34.55 2.76 -37.62
CA ASP A 362 34.78 1.45 -37.00
C ASP A 362 34.55 1.50 -35.49
N LYS A 363 35.04 2.55 -34.82
CA LYS A 363 34.80 2.77 -33.40
C LYS A 363 33.31 2.94 -33.09
N ARG A 364 32.59 3.73 -33.90
CA ARG A 364 31.15 3.96 -33.72
C ARG A 364 30.34 2.69 -33.97
N GLU A 365 30.74 1.86 -34.95
CA GLU A 365 30.09 0.58 -35.21
C GLU A 365 30.30 -0.40 -34.04
N ALA A 366 31.50 -0.44 -33.46
CA ALA A 366 31.79 -1.25 -32.28
C ALA A 366 30.97 -0.79 -31.06
N GLU A 367 30.85 0.52 -30.83
CA GLU A 367 30.00 1.09 -29.78
C GLU A 367 28.51 0.75 -29.99
N LEU A 368 28.02 0.84 -31.22
CA LEU A 368 26.64 0.45 -31.55
C LEU A 368 26.39 -1.04 -31.31
N LYS A 369 27.31 -1.92 -31.71
CA LYS A 369 27.20 -3.36 -31.45
C LYS A 369 27.21 -3.66 -29.94
N HIS A 370 28.06 -2.99 -29.17
CA HIS A 370 28.09 -3.12 -27.72
C HIS A 370 26.76 -2.68 -27.10
N ASN A 371 26.25 -1.51 -27.48
CA ASN A 371 24.98 -1.00 -26.98
C ASN A 371 23.81 -1.92 -27.36
N GLN A 372 23.77 -2.45 -28.59
CA GLN A 372 22.76 -3.43 -29.02
C GLN A 372 22.80 -4.71 -28.17
N ALA A 373 23.99 -5.21 -27.83
CA ALA A 373 24.14 -6.35 -26.96
C ALA A 373 23.63 -6.06 -25.53
N THR A 374 23.94 -4.88 -24.98
CA THR A 374 23.43 -4.42 -23.68
C THR A 374 21.90 -4.34 -23.69
N TYR A 375 21.30 -3.68 -24.70
CA TYR A 375 19.85 -3.58 -24.83
C TYR A 375 19.17 -4.95 -24.97
N ALA A 376 19.78 -5.89 -25.70
CA ALA A 376 19.26 -7.24 -25.82
C ALA A 376 19.28 -7.99 -24.47
N ALA A 377 20.35 -7.80 -23.67
CA ALA A 377 20.45 -8.38 -22.33
C ALA A 377 19.40 -7.77 -21.38
N ASP A 378 19.23 -6.46 -21.38
CA ASP A 378 18.23 -5.76 -20.56
C ASP A 378 16.81 -6.18 -20.94
N ARG A 379 16.51 -6.33 -22.23
CA ARG A 379 15.22 -6.83 -22.71
C ARG A 379 14.96 -8.26 -22.22
N ALA A 380 15.95 -9.14 -22.30
CA ALA A 380 15.82 -10.52 -21.80
C ALA A 380 15.60 -10.56 -20.28
N GLU A 381 16.23 -9.65 -19.52
CA GLU A 381 15.97 -9.52 -18.09
C GLU A 381 14.55 -9.01 -17.80
N HIS A 382 14.10 -8.00 -18.54
CA HIS A 382 12.75 -7.46 -18.43
C HIS A 382 11.68 -8.53 -18.73
N GLU A 383 11.87 -9.34 -19.78
CA GLU A 383 10.99 -10.46 -20.10
C GLU A 383 10.93 -11.49 -18.96
N LYS A 384 12.06 -11.83 -18.34
CA LYS A 384 12.09 -12.71 -17.14
C LYS A 384 11.29 -12.10 -15.98
N ARG A 385 11.42 -10.79 -15.73
CA ARG A 385 10.68 -10.08 -14.68
C ARG A 385 9.17 -10.08 -14.97
N LEU A 386 8.75 -9.89 -16.22
CA LEU A 386 7.34 -9.97 -16.62
C LEU A 386 6.76 -11.37 -16.39
N VAL A 387 7.49 -12.43 -16.74
CA VAL A 387 7.06 -13.82 -16.46
C VAL A 387 6.89 -14.04 -14.96
N GLN A 388 7.84 -13.59 -14.13
CA GLN A 388 7.72 -13.68 -12.67
C GLN A 388 6.53 -12.87 -12.13
N PHE A 389 6.29 -11.68 -12.67
CA PHE A 389 5.16 -10.85 -12.31
C PHE A 389 3.82 -11.54 -12.63
N ASN A 390 3.70 -12.13 -13.81
CA ASN A 390 2.50 -12.88 -14.22
C ASN A 390 2.24 -14.08 -13.31
N VAL A 391 3.28 -14.83 -12.93
CA VAL A 391 3.17 -15.95 -11.98
C VAL A 391 2.73 -15.48 -10.59
N ARG A 392 3.21 -14.34 -10.11
CA ARG A 392 2.75 -13.76 -8.83
C ARG A 392 1.30 -13.32 -8.91
N THR A 393 0.92 -12.67 -10.01
CA THR A 393 -0.45 -12.20 -10.23
C THR A 393 -1.42 -13.38 -10.30
N SER A 394 -1.09 -14.45 -11.02
CA SER A 394 -1.94 -15.65 -11.07
C SER A 394 -2.13 -16.27 -9.68
N ARG A 395 -1.05 -16.40 -8.89
CA ARG A 395 -1.12 -16.89 -7.50
C ARG A 395 -2.00 -16.01 -6.61
N LEU A 396 -1.93 -14.68 -6.76
CA LEU A 396 -2.80 -13.76 -6.02
C LEU A 396 -4.26 -13.96 -6.42
N THR A 397 -4.57 -14.06 -7.71
CA THR A 397 -5.95 -14.30 -8.16
C THR A 397 -6.50 -15.66 -7.70
N GLU A 398 -5.65 -16.70 -7.63
CA GLU A 398 -6.04 -18.00 -7.07
C GLU A 398 -6.29 -17.92 -5.57
N ALA A 399 -5.46 -17.19 -4.84
CA ALA A 399 -5.62 -16.95 -3.40
C ALA A 399 -6.89 -16.13 -3.10
N GLU A 400 -7.20 -15.12 -3.90
CA GLU A 400 -8.44 -14.33 -3.80
C GLU A 400 -9.67 -15.23 -4.01
N LYS A 401 -9.70 -16.04 -5.08
CA LYS A 401 -10.79 -17.00 -5.31
C LYS A 401 -10.93 -18.02 -4.17
N ALA A 402 -9.81 -18.48 -3.60
CA ALA A 402 -9.83 -19.37 -2.45
C ALA A 402 -10.40 -18.68 -1.20
N ALA A 403 -10.04 -17.41 -0.97
CA ALA A 403 -10.56 -16.60 0.13
C ALA A 403 -12.06 -16.31 -0.04
N GLU A 404 -12.51 -15.97 -1.24
CA GLU A 404 -13.94 -15.79 -1.56
C GLU A 404 -14.73 -17.07 -1.30
N LYS A 405 -14.21 -18.23 -1.75
CA LYS A 405 -14.85 -19.52 -1.48
C LYS A 405 -14.92 -19.85 0.01
N ALA A 406 -13.87 -19.53 0.76
CA ALA A 406 -13.86 -19.70 2.21
C ALA A 406 -14.86 -18.75 2.90
N ALA A 407 -14.93 -17.49 2.48
CA ALA A 407 -15.88 -16.51 2.99
C ALA A 407 -17.34 -16.93 2.68
N ALA A 408 -17.61 -17.41 1.48
CA ALA A 408 -18.92 -17.93 1.09
C ALA A 408 -19.34 -19.14 1.95
N LYS A 409 -18.40 -20.04 2.27
CA LYS A 409 -18.64 -21.17 3.18
C LYS A 409 -19.00 -20.70 4.59
N VAL A 410 -18.23 -19.75 5.15
CA VAL A 410 -18.51 -19.16 6.47
C VAL A 410 -19.85 -18.44 6.49
N ALA A 411 -20.19 -17.69 5.43
CA ALA A 411 -21.48 -17.02 5.30
C ALA A 411 -22.64 -18.01 5.26
N ALA A 412 -22.51 -19.11 4.51
CA ALA A 412 -23.52 -20.17 4.46
C ALA A 412 -23.71 -20.86 5.83
N GLU A 413 -22.62 -21.13 6.55
CA GLU A 413 -22.68 -21.68 7.91
C GLU A 413 -23.34 -20.70 8.90
N ALA A 414 -23.05 -19.41 8.79
CA ALA A 414 -23.67 -18.37 9.62
C ALA A 414 -25.17 -18.23 9.32
N GLN A 415 -25.56 -18.26 8.04
CA GLN A 415 -26.96 -18.19 7.64
C GLN A 415 -27.76 -19.41 8.12
N LYS A 416 -27.17 -20.61 8.06
CA LYS A 416 -27.78 -21.81 8.63
C LYS A 416 -28.01 -21.66 10.14
N LYS A 417 -27.01 -21.17 10.89
CA LYS A 417 -27.14 -20.94 12.34
C LYS A 417 -28.22 -19.90 12.68
N LEU A 418 -28.38 -18.87 11.85
CA LEU A 418 -29.45 -17.88 12.00
C LEU A 418 -30.82 -18.52 11.80
N GLN A 419 -30.99 -19.35 10.76
CA GLN A 419 -32.24 -20.07 10.52
C GLN A 419 -32.57 -21.05 11.65
N ASP A 420 -31.58 -21.78 12.14
CA ASP A 420 -31.74 -22.69 13.28
C ASP A 420 -32.18 -21.89 14.54
N ALA A 421 -31.54 -20.74 14.81
CA ALA A 421 -31.90 -19.88 15.93
C ALA A 421 -33.29 -19.22 15.79
N GLU A 422 -33.70 -18.84 14.58
CA GLU A 422 -35.05 -18.33 14.31
C GLU A 422 -36.11 -19.41 14.52
N PHE A 423 -35.83 -20.65 14.12
CA PHE A 423 -36.71 -21.79 14.37
C PHE A 423 -36.83 -22.07 15.87
N ASP A 424 -35.72 -22.09 16.61
CA ASP A 424 -35.72 -22.26 18.07
C ASP A 424 -36.47 -21.11 18.77
N ALA A 425 -36.31 -19.87 18.31
CA ALA A 425 -37.05 -18.72 18.81
C ALA A 425 -38.57 -18.84 18.54
N PHE A 426 -38.94 -19.40 17.39
CA PHE A 426 -40.34 -19.67 17.07
C PHE A 426 -40.94 -20.76 17.97
N VAL A 427 -40.23 -21.87 18.18
CA VAL A 427 -40.65 -22.97 19.07
C VAL A 427 -40.82 -22.47 20.50
N THR A 428 -39.82 -21.77 21.03
CA THR A 428 -39.87 -21.21 22.40
C THR A 428 -40.98 -20.17 22.58
N LYS A 429 -41.28 -19.37 21.55
CA LYS A 429 -42.42 -18.45 21.57
C LYS A 429 -43.76 -19.21 21.63
N ALA A 430 -43.92 -20.24 20.82
CA ALA A 430 -45.13 -21.07 20.82
C ALA A 430 -45.33 -21.78 22.17
N GLU A 431 -44.26 -22.35 22.73
CA GLU A 431 -44.27 -22.95 24.08
C GLU A 431 -44.64 -21.91 25.15
N ARG A 432 -44.09 -20.70 25.09
CA ARG A 432 -44.40 -19.63 26.05
C ARG A 432 -45.85 -19.16 25.96
N GLU A 433 -46.41 -19.07 24.75
CA GLU A 433 -47.82 -18.76 24.55
C GLU A 433 -48.73 -19.86 25.11
N GLU A 434 -48.35 -21.13 24.95
CA GLU A 434 -49.07 -22.27 25.53
C GLU A 434 -48.96 -22.27 27.07
N GLN A 435 -47.78 -22.03 27.63
CA GLN A 435 -47.59 -21.88 29.08
C GLN A 435 -48.42 -20.73 29.65
N ASN A 436 -48.49 -19.57 28.98
CA ASN A 436 -49.31 -18.44 29.40
C ASN A 436 -50.82 -18.77 29.38
N LYS A 437 -51.28 -19.53 28.38
CA LYS A 437 -52.66 -20.03 28.34
C LYS A 437 -52.96 -20.94 29.53
N TRP A 438 -52.04 -21.86 29.85
CA TRP A 438 -52.15 -22.74 31.02
C TRP A 438 -52.10 -21.96 32.34
N PHE A 439 -51.25 -20.94 32.44
CA PHE A 439 -51.21 -20.07 33.63
C PHE A 439 -52.53 -19.34 33.85
N THR A 440 -53.11 -18.78 32.78
CA THR A 440 -54.42 -18.12 32.83
C THR A 440 -55.53 -19.11 33.22
N ALA A 441 -55.48 -20.34 32.69
CA ALA A 441 -56.40 -21.41 33.06
C ALA A 441 -56.27 -21.79 34.55
N MET A 442 -55.04 -21.89 35.09
CA MET A 442 -54.82 -22.20 36.51
C MET A 442 -55.33 -21.11 37.46
N GLN A 443 -55.28 -19.83 37.05
CA GLN A 443 -55.89 -18.73 37.80
C GLN A 443 -57.42 -18.82 37.78
N ALA A 444 -58.04 -19.17 36.65
CA ALA A 444 -59.49 -19.34 36.56
C ALA A 444 -59.98 -20.53 37.41
N LEU A 445 -59.21 -21.61 37.47
CA LEU A 445 -59.51 -22.79 38.28
C LEU A 445 -59.32 -22.57 39.78
N GLU A 446 -58.57 -21.53 40.17
CA GLU A 446 -58.36 -21.18 41.58
C GLU A 446 -59.67 -20.87 42.31
N ALA A 447 -60.59 -20.18 41.63
CA ALA A 447 -61.90 -19.84 42.18
C ALA A 447 -62.83 -21.07 42.33
N LEU A 448 -62.46 -22.20 41.73
CA LEU A 448 -63.26 -23.43 41.66
C LEU A 448 -62.55 -24.62 42.33
N SER A 449 -61.61 -24.36 43.25
CA SER A 449 -60.69 -25.37 43.80
C SER A 449 -61.35 -26.63 44.36
N GLU A 450 -62.61 -26.56 44.79
CA GLU A 450 -63.35 -27.72 45.33
C GLU A 450 -63.99 -28.60 44.25
N GLU A 451 -64.11 -28.09 43.03
CA GLU A 451 -64.75 -28.76 41.89
C GLU A 451 -63.75 -29.27 40.85
N VAL A 452 -62.45 -29.15 41.14
CA VAL A 452 -61.35 -29.54 40.27
C VAL A 452 -60.66 -30.77 40.86
N SER A 453 -60.48 -31.82 40.07
CA SER A 453 -59.73 -33.02 40.45
C SER A 453 -58.67 -33.37 39.41
N VAL A 454 -57.54 -33.90 39.86
CA VAL A 454 -56.51 -34.47 38.98
C VAL A 454 -56.69 -35.98 38.99
N SER A 455 -56.99 -36.54 37.82
CA SER A 455 -57.11 -37.98 37.66
C SER A 455 -55.73 -38.66 37.67
N PRO A 456 -55.63 -39.98 37.95
CA PRO A 456 -54.34 -40.69 38.08
C PRO A 456 -53.46 -40.67 36.82
N ASN A 457 -54.04 -40.37 35.65
CA ASN A 457 -53.31 -40.18 34.39
C ASN A 457 -52.85 -38.73 34.16
N GLY A 458 -52.94 -37.86 35.17
CA GLY A 458 -52.53 -36.46 35.10
C GLY A 458 -53.54 -35.54 34.43
N ARG A 459 -54.74 -36.00 34.05
CA ARG A 459 -55.75 -35.15 33.42
C ARG A 459 -56.52 -34.36 34.47
N ILE A 460 -56.60 -33.04 34.30
CA ILE A 460 -57.40 -32.15 35.14
C ILE A 460 -58.84 -32.24 34.67
N SER A 461 -59.73 -32.72 35.54
CA SER A 461 -61.17 -32.80 35.31
C SER A 461 -61.90 -31.81 36.22
N VAL A 462 -62.96 -31.21 35.69
CA VAL A 462 -63.84 -30.29 36.42
C VAL A 462 -65.25 -30.87 36.45
N THR A 463 -66.01 -30.60 37.50
CA THR A 463 -67.42 -31.03 37.53
C THR A 463 -68.23 -30.36 36.39
N PRO A 464 -69.36 -30.93 35.96
CA PRO A 464 -70.20 -30.32 34.93
C PRO A 464 -70.73 -28.92 35.26
N ASN A 465 -70.83 -28.57 36.54
CA ASN A 465 -71.26 -27.23 36.98
C ASN A 465 -70.11 -26.22 36.85
N ALA A 466 -68.92 -26.58 37.32
CA ALA A 466 -67.70 -25.78 37.12
C ALA A 466 -67.35 -25.60 35.64
N GLU A 467 -67.55 -26.61 34.79
CA GLU A 467 -67.30 -26.52 33.34
C GLU A 467 -68.14 -25.42 32.68
N ARG A 468 -69.39 -25.19 33.15
CA ARG A 468 -70.26 -24.10 32.64
C ARG A 468 -69.84 -22.72 33.15
N ALA A 469 -69.17 -22.65 34.30
CA ALA A 469 -68.69 -21.40 34.88
C ALA A 469 -67.34 -20.95 34.30
N LEU A 470 -66.61 -21.87 33.66
CA LEU A 470 -65.31 -21.58 33.04
C LEU A 470 -65.46 -20.85 31.71
N PRO A 471 -64.56 -19.90 31.38
CA PRO A 471 -64.47 -19.34 30.05
C PRO A 471 -64.24 -20.43 29.00
N ALA A 472 -64.90 -20.35 27.84
CA ALA A 472 -64.81 -21.36 26.77
C ALA A 472 -63.36 -21.70 26.37
N ALA A 473 -62.48 -20.70 26.36
CA ALA A 473 -61.06 -20.88 26.07
C ALA A 473 -60.31 -21.77 27.09
N VAL A 474 -60.74 -21.75 28.36
CA VAL A 474 -60.17 -22.60 29.42
C VAL A 474 -60.73 -24.02 29.32
N ALA A 475 -62.03 -24.16 29.04
CA ALA A 475 -62.67 -25.46 28.84
C ALA A 475 -62.06 -26.24 27.66
N ASP A 476 -61.76 -25.54 26.54
CA ASP A 476 -61.09 -26.16 25.40
C ASP A 476 -59.61 -26.47 25.69
N LEU A 477 -58.92 -25.66 26.49
CA LEU A 477 -57.55 -25.92 26.90
C LEU A 477 -57.45 -27.18 27.79
N LEU A 478 -58.41 -27.39 28.69
CA LEU A 478 -58.47 -28.56 29.58
C LEU A 478 -58.68 -29.89 28.83
N LYS A 479 -59.10 -29.85 27.56
CA LYS A 479 -59.16 -31.04 26.71
C LYS A 479 -57.77 -31.52 26.29
N LYS A 480 -56.77 -30.63 26.28
CA LYS A 480 -55.36 -30.93 25.95
C LYS A 480 -54.63 -31.50 27.17
N GLU A 481 -53.49 -32.14 26.93
CA GLU A 481 -52.62 -32.61 28.00
C GLU A 481 -52.01 -31.40 28.76
N PRO A 482 -52.21 -31.31 30.08
CA PRO A 482 -51.63 -30.25 30.89
C PRO A 482 -50.11 -30.43 31.03
N PRO A 483 -49.34 -29.33 31.05
CA PRO A 483 -47.92 -29.40 31.38
C PRO A 483 -47.73 -29.87 32.82
N GLU A 484 -46.62 -30.57 33.10
CA GLU A 484 -46.36 -31.21 34.40
C GLU A 484 -46.45 -30.23 35.60
N TRP A 485 -46.06 -28.97 35.41
CA TRP A 485 -46.14 -27.97 36.49
C TRP A 485 -47.60 -27.63 36.84
N ALA A 486 -48.52 -27.69 35.87
CA ALA A 486 -49.93 -27.38 36.09
C ALA A 486 -50.64 -28.52 36.85
N THR A 487 -50.34 -29.78 36.51
CA THR A 487 -50.86 -30.94 37.25
C THR A 487 -50.35 -30.95 38.68
N TRP A 488 -49.06 -30.68 38.86
CA TRP A 488 -48.45 -30.54 40.19
C TRP A 488 -49.11 -29.42 41.02
N LEU A 489 -49.34 -28.25 40.43
CA LEU A 489 -49.94 -27.11 41.12
C LEU A 489 -51.38 -27.40 41.59
N VAL A 490 -52.20 -28.04 40.76
CA VAL A 490 -53.57 -28.44 41.14
C VAL A 490 -53.54 -29.50 42.23
N GLY A 491 -52.63 -30.48 42.14
CA GLY A 491 -52.43 -31.49 43.18
C GLY A 491 -52.09 -30.87 44.54
N GLN A 492 -51.12 -29.96 44.58
CA GLN A 492 -50.74 -29.24 45.80
C GLN A 492 -51.90 -28.44 46.41
N ARG A 493 -52.74 -27.81 45.58
CA ARG A 493 -53.92 -27.08 46.05
C ARG A 493 -54.96 -28.00 46.67
N HIS A 494 -55.18 -29.16 46.06
CA HIS A 494 -56.10 -30.16 46.59
C HIS A 494 -55.61 -30.72 47.93
N ASP A 495 -54.31 -31.01 48.04
CA ASP A 495 -53.69 -31.44 49.30
C ASP A 495 -53.81 -30.37 50.40
N LEU A 496 -53.60 -29.10 50.05
CA LEU A 496 -53.76 -27.98 50.97
C LEU A 496 -55.22 -27.80 51.43
N ALA A 497 -56.18 -27.92 50.51
CA ALA A 497 -57.61 -27.85 50.83
C ALA A 497 -58.04 -29.00 51.75
N ALA A 498 -57.57 -30.22 51.48
CA ALA A 498 -57.82 -31.38 52.35
C ALA A 498 -57.18 -31.19 53.74
N ALA A 499 -55.96 -30.67 53.82
CA ALA A 499 -55.30 -30.35 55.08
C ALA A 499 -56.06 -29.28 55.87
N LYS A 500 -56.60 -28.25 55.20
CA LYS A 500 -57.41 -27.20 55.81
C LYS A 500 -58.72 -27.76 56.36
N ARG A 501 -59.45 -28.58 55.59
CA ARG A 501 -60.67 -29.25 56.07
C ARG A 501 -60.40 -30.10 57.32
N LYS A 502 -59.32 -30.87 57.32
CA LYS A 502 -58.91 -31.67 58.48
C LYS A 502 -58.56 -30.81 59.70
N ALA A 503 -57.94 -29.65 59.48
CA ALA A 503 -57.66 -28.69 60.55
C ALA A 503 -58.95 -28.04 61.09
N ASP A 504 -59.89 -27.68 60.22
CA ASP A 504 -61.19 -27.11 60.59
C ASP A 504 -62.04 -28.15 61.35
N GLU A 505 -62.08 -29.41 60.89
CA GLU A 505 -62.72 -30.54 61.59
C GLU A 505 -62.08 -30.78 62.96
N SER A 506 -60.75 -30.75 63.05
CA SER A 506 -60.04 -30.88 64.33
C SER A 506 -60.33 -29.72 65.28
N THR A 507 -60.53 -28.52 64.76
CA THR A 507 -60.88 -27.33 65.55
C THR A 507 -62.31 -27.44 66.05
N GLN A 508 -63.26 -27.82 65.18
CA GLN A 508 -64.65 -28.08 65.58
C GLN A 508 -64.77 -29.21 66.61
N ALA A 509 -64.00 -30.28 66.46
CA ALA A 509 -63.96 -31.37 67.43
C ALA A 509 -63.36 -30.92 68.79
N ALA A 510 -62.33 -30.06 68.76
CA ALA A 510 -61.76 -29.47 69.97
C ALA A 510 -62.74 -28.52 70.66
N ASP A 511 -63.47 -27.69 69.91
CA ASP A 511 -64.51 -26.79 70.42
C ASP A 511 -65.66 -27.58 71.06
N ALA A 512 -66.12 -28.66 70.41
CA ALA A 512 -67.16 -29.54 70.95
C ALA A 512 -66.71 -30.23 72.24
N ALA A 513 -65.47 -30.74 72.29
CA ALA A 513 -64.90 -31.35 73.50
C ALA A 513 -64.71 -30.33 74.65
N ALA A 514 -64.33 -29.10 74.32
CA ALA A 514 -64.23 -28.01 75.29
C ALA A 514 -65.61 -27.63 75.88
N GLN A 515 -66.66 -27.60 75.04
CA GLN A 515 -68.04 -27.38 75.49
C GLN A 515 -68.54 -28.53 76.38
N GLU A 516 -68.25 -29.78 76.03
CA GLU A 516 -68.62 -30.95 76.83
C GLU A 516 -67.91 -30.94 78.19
N LEU A 517 -66.60 -30.61 78.22
CA LEU A 517 -65.84 -30.48 79.45
C LEU A 517 -66.36 -29.33 80.33
N ALA A 518 -66.72 -28.19 79.74
CA ALA A 518 -67.34 -27.07 80.46
C ALA A 518 -68.67 -27.49 81.11
N ALA A 519 -69.53 -28.21 80.38
CA ALA A 519 -70.79 -28.74 80.89
C ALA A 519 -70.57 -29.77 82.03
N MET A 520 -69.56 -30.64 81.91
CA MET A 520 -69.21 -31.58 82.98
C MET A 520 -68.70 -30.87 84.25
N ILE A 521 -67.88 -29.82 84.09
CA ILE A 521 -67.39 -28.99 85.21
C ILE A 521 -68.57 -28.30 85.91
N GLU A 522 -69.53 -27.78 85.15
CA GLU A 522 -70.73 -27.14 85.68
C GLU A 522 -71.60 -28.13 86.49
N GLN A 523 -71.86 -29.32 85.95
CA GLN A 523 -72.62 -30.37 86.65
C GLN A 523 -71.90 -30.94 87.89
N ALA A 524 -70.56 -30.98 87.88
CA ALA A 524 -69.77 -31.50 89.00
C ALA A 524 -69.61 -30.48 90.14
N GLY A 525 -69.81 -29.18 89.88
CA GLY A 525 -69.67 -28.07 90.84
C GLY A 525 -70.22 -28.34 92.25
N PRO A 526 -71.46 -28.86 92.40
CA PRO A 526 -72.07 -29.12 93.71
C PRO A 526 -71.54 -30.35 94.47
N LEU A 527 -70.83 -31.26 93.79
CA LEU A 527 -70.43 -32.59 94.34
C LEU A 527 -68.92 -32.69 94.62
N LEU A 528 -68.15 -31.63 94.40
CA LEU A 528 -66.69 -31.65 94.50
C LEU A 528 -66.22 -31.60 95.96
N THR A 529 -65.63 -32.71 96.42
CA THR A 529 -64.90 -32.78 97.69
C THR A 529 -63.65 -31.89 97.66
N PRO A 530 -63.15 -31.38 98.82
CA PRO A 530 -62.01 -30.48 98.89
C PRO A 530 -60.74 -30.98 98.16
N ALA A 531 -60.54 -32.29 98.09
CA ALA A 531 -59.41 -32.92 97.41
C ALA A 531 -59.47 -32.84 95.86
N LYS A 532 -60.65 -32.59 95.27
CA LYS A 532 -60.85 -32.56 93.81
C LYS A 532 -60.87 -31.14 93.21
N LYS A 533 -60.96 -30.10 94.05
CA LYS A 533 -60.93 -28.69 93.63
C LYS A 533 -59.68 -28.26 92.82
N PRO A 534 -58.47 -28.78 93.10
CA PRO A 534 -57.27 -28.42 92.31
C PRO A 534 -57.35 -28.87 90.85
N ILE A 535 -57.91 -30.06 90.59
CA ILE A 535 -58.02 -30.65 89.26
C ILE A 535 -58.99 -29.85 88.38
N VAL A 536 -60.09 -29.38 88.97
CA VAL A 536 -61.06 -28.52 88.27
C VAL A 536 -60.48 -27.14 87.96
N SER A 537 -59.68 -26.59 88.88
CA SER A 537 -58.96 -25.33 88.65
C SER A 537 -57.92 -25.45 87.52
N GLU A 538 -57.26 -26.61 87.39
CA GLU A 538 -56.29 -26.86 86.31
C GLU A 538 -57.01 -27.00 84.95
N ALA A 539 -58.13 -27.73 84.90
CA ALA A 539 -58.96 -27.84 83.70
C ALA A 539 -59.51 -26.47 83.24
N GLN A 540 -59.92 -25.61 84.17
CA GLN A 540 -60.35 -24.23 83.88
C GLN A 540 -59.21 -23.35 83.35
N GLN A 541 -57.99 -23.50 83.88
CA GLN A 541 -56.82 -22.78 83.35
C GLN A 541 -56.45 -23.23 81.94
N VAL A 542 -56.59 -24.52 81.62
CA VAL A 542 -56.36 -25.04 80.27
C VAL A 542 -57.41 -24.47 79.30
N LEU A 543 -58.69 -24.48 79.67
CA LEU A 543 -59.76 -23.89 78.85
C LEU A 543 -59.54 -22.37 78.61
N ALA A 544 -59.14 -21.62 79.64
CA ALA A 544 -58.85 -20.20 79.52
C ALA A 544 -57.65 -19.88 78.60
N ARG A 545 -56.61 -20.73 78.59
CA ARG A 545 -55.48 -20.59 77.66
C ARG A 545 -55.87 -20.80 76.19
N HIS A 546 -56.93 -21.57 75.95
CA HIS A 546 -57.47 -21.82 74.61
C HIS A 546 -58.62 -20.87 74.24
N GLY A 547 -58.85 -19.80 75.02
CA GLY A 547 -59.81 -18.74 74.69
C GLY A 547 -61.26 -19.02 75.09
N PHE A 548 -61.53 -20.07 75.87
CA PHE A 548 -62.86 -20.34 76.39
C PHE A 548 -63.08 -19.56 77.71
N PRO A 549 -64.13 -18.71 77.81
CA PRO A 549 -64.40 -17.95 79.02
C PRO A 549 -64.80 -18.89 80.18
N PRO A 550 -64.44 -18.57 81.43
CA PRO A 550 -64.85 -19.37 82.58
C PRO A 550 -66.39 -19.33 82.73
N PRO A 551 -67.05 -20.47 83.04
CA PRO A 551 -68.48 -20.50 83.28
C PRO A 551 -68.84 -19.59 84.46
N ASP A 552 -69.84 -18.75 84.26
CA ASP A 552 -70.36 -17.81 85.27
C ASP A 552 -71.19 -18.59 86.29
N PHE A 553 -70.54 -19.06 87.36
CA PHE A 553 -71.21 -19.67 88.49
C PHE A 553 -71.89 -18.56 89.29
N GLY A 554 -73.10 -18.17 88.86
CA GLY A 554 -73.94 -17.23 89.59
C GLY A 554 -74.00 -17.62 91.08
N VAL A 555 -73.47 -16.74 91.93
CA VAL A 555 -73.49 -16.86 93.40
C VAL A 555 -74.88 -16.56 93.94
#